data_AF-A0A4Y2AEI9-F1
#
_entry.id   AF-A0A4Y2AEI9-F1
#
_cell.length_a   1.000
_cell.length_b   1.000
_cell.length_c   1.000
_cell.angle_alpha   90.00
_cell.angle_beta   90.00
_cell.angle_gamma   90.00
#
_symmetry.space_group_name_H-M   'P 1'
#
loop_
_entity.id
_entity.type
_entity.pdbx_description
1 polymer ?
#
loop_
_entity_poly.entity_id
_entity_poly.type
_entity_poly.pdbx_seq_one_letter_code
_entity_poly.pdbx_strand_id
1 'polypeptide(L)'
;MMAEMKARLEDKIEVGQEEMKAGQEEMKVGQEKMKAKQEEMKARQEEMKAGQVEMKAGQVEMKVRQEEMKAGLEKKMEAGQERMEQVQEEMKVLQEEMKAGLEKKMEAGQERMEQVQEEMKDLIRAGKEEMRVHVASQVEGIKDHVDVCIGRMEEEVQGVKGKIEEVKTEVEEKMSDLERRLSDLETRPNNFPANPEFMYSRLTVKPLTFDGLTSWTVFKTQFDVMSSTNGWMDSVKASQLVASLRGSAAEVLQGIPADKLTDLTTIEKDLETAT
;
A
#
# COMPACT_ATOMS: atom_id res chain seq x y z
N MET A 1 177.66 35.93 -10.52
CA MET A 1 176.88 37.18 -10.71
C MET A 1 175.93 37.15 -11.92
N MET A 2 176.35 36.82 -13.15
CA MET A 2 175.41 36.77 -14.31
C MET A 2 174.36 35.64 -14.23
N ALA A 3 174.71 34.47 -13.70
CA ALA A 3 173.81 33.30 -13.64
C ALA A 3 172.65 33.47 -12.64
N GLU A 4 172.88 34.08 -11.47
CA GLU A 4 171.82 34.37 -10.48
C GLU A 4 170.86 35.46 -10.94
N MET A 5 171.35 36.42 -11.73
CA MET A 5 170.51 37.51 -12.26
C MET A 5 169.58 37.02 -13.36
N LYS A 6 170.05 36.05 -14.17
CA LYS A 6 169.25 35.39 -15.21
C LYS A 6 168.16 34.48 -14.60
N ALA A 7 168.52 33.65 -13.62
CA ALA A 7 167.56 32.81 -12.91
C ALA A 7 166.46 33.62 -12.20
N ARG A 8 166.81 34.74 -11.56
CA ARG A 8 165.83 35.67 -10.95
C ARG A 8 164.90 36.35 -11.96
N LEU A 9 165.32 36.49 -13.23
CA LEU A 9 164.51 37.10 -14.28
C LEU A 9 163.61 36.06 -14.94
N GLU A 10 164.10 34.84 -15.16
CA GLU A 10 163.31 33.69 -15.63
C GLU A 10 162.22 33.33 -14.61
N ASP A 11 162.53 33.25 -13.31
CA ASP A 11 161.54 33.04 -12.23
C ASP A 11 160.45 34.12 -12.23
N LYS A 12 160.82 35.39 -12.40
CA LYS A 12 159.85 36.50 -12.43
C LYS A 12 158.97 36.49 -13.67
N ILE A 13 159.50 36.06 -14.81
CA ILE A 13 158.73 35.93 -16.05
C ILE A 13 157.78 34.72 -15.96
N GLU A 14 158.23 33.62 -15.38
CA GLU A 14 157.42 32.42 -15.14
C GLU A 14 156.31 32.69 -14.13
N VAL A 15 156.62 33.34 -13.01
CA VAL A 15 155.62 33.84 -12.04
C VAL A 15 154.63 34.80 -12.69
N GLY A 16 155.10 35.74 -13.52
CA GLY A 16 154.22 36.67 -14.23
C GLY A 16 153.34 36.01 -15.31
N GLN A 17 153.82 34.94 -15.95
CA GLN A 17 153.03 34.14 -16.90
C GLN A 17 152.02 33.24 -16.20
N GLU A 18 152.37 32.65 -15.06
CA GLU A 18 151.43 31.93 -14.22
C GLU A 18 150.36 32.86 -13.64
N GLU A 19 150.72 34.05 -13.17
CA GLU A 19 149.74 35.07 -12.73
C GLU A 19 148.82 35.51 -13.88
N MET A 20 149.35 35.65 -15.10
CA MET A 20 148.52 35.99 -16.27
C MET A 20 147.58 34.84 -16.66
N LYS A 21 148.03 33.59 -16.61
CA LYS A 21 147.19 32.41 -16.83
C LYS A 21 146.14 32.25 -15.74
N ALA A 22 146.52 32.44 -14.48
CA ALA A 22 145.61 32.43 -13.34
C ALA A 22 144.55 33.54 -13.49
N GLY A 23 144.94 34.75 -13.87
CA GLY A 23 144.01 35.84 -14.15
C GLY A 23 143.07 35.58 -15.33
N GLN A 24 143.54 34.91 -16.39
CA GLN A 24 142.70 34.48 -17.50
C GLN A 24 141.74 33.34 -17.13
N GLU A 25 142.18 32.38 -16.31
CA GLU A 25 141.30 31.34 -15.77
C GLU A 25 140.26 31.93 -14.83
N GLU A 26 140.63 32.84 -13.93
CA GLU A 26 139.67 33.56 -13.08
C GLU A 26 138.65 34.34 -13.91
N MET A 27 139.08 34.97 -15.01
CA MET A 27 138.18 35.67 -15.92
C MET A 27 137.22 34.73 -16.65
N LYS A 28 137.71 33.56 -17.10
CA LYS A 28 136.86 32.51 -17.71
C LYS A 28 135.86 31.96 -16.69
N VAL A 29 136.32 31.63 -15.49
CA VAL A 29 135.46 31.18 -14.37
C VAL A 29 134.43 32.24 -14.02
N GLY A 30 134.80 33.53 -14.04
CA GLY A 30 133.90 34.66 -13.86
C GLY A 30 132.85 34.79 -14.97
N GLN A 31 133.25 34.63 -16.23
CA GLN A 31 132.33 34.61 -17.38
C GLN A 31 131.38 33.42 -17.35
N GLU A 32 131.87 32.23 -17.02
CA GLU A 32 131.04 31.02 -16.88
C GLU A 32 130.05 31.16 -15.73
N LYS A 33 130.47 31.71 -14.57
CA LYS A 33 129.54 32.06 -13.48
C LYS A 33 128.48 33.07 -13.92
N MET A 34 128.83 34.05 -14.75
CA MET A 34 127.87 35.04 -15.25
C MET A 34 126.86 34.40 -16.21
N LYS A 35 127.32 33.55 -17.14
CA LYS A 35 126.43 32.78 -18.03
C LYS A 35 125.53 31.84 -17.25
N ALA A 36 126.09 31.10 -16.29
CA ALA A 36 125.32 30.22 -15.42
C ALA A 36 124.24 30.99 -14.65
N LYS A 37 124.57 32.15 -14.05
CA LYS A 37 123.57 33.03 -13.41
C LYS A 37 122.52 33.54 -14.39
N GLN A 38 122.89 33.82 -15.63
CA GLN A 38 121.95 34.29 -16.65
C GLN A 38 120.99 33.17 -17.08
N GLU A 39 121.48 31.94 -17.23
CA GLU A 39 120.64 30.77 -17.49
C GLU A 39 119.74 30.43 -16.31
N GLU A 40 120.25 30.51 -15.08
CA GLU A 40 119.46 30.34 -13.86
C GLU A 40 118.35 31.39 -13.78
N MET A 41 118.64 32.65 -14.14
CA MET A 41 117.63 33.72 -14.22
C MET A 41 116.57 33.43 -15.29
N LYS A 42 116.97 32.94 -16.46
CA LYS A 42 116.03 32.55 -17.54
C LYS A 42 115.17 31.37 -17.13
N ALA A 43 115.77 30.33 -16.54
CA ALA A 43 115.04 29.17 -16.02
C ALA A 43 114.01 29.62 -14.97
N ARG A 44 114.41 30.48 -14.03
CA ARG A 44 113.52 31.06 -13.03
C ARG A 44 112.39 31.91 -13.62
N GLN A 45 112.66 32.60 -14.74
CA GLN A 45 111.64 33.35 -15.48
C GLN A 45 110.64 32.42 -16.19
N GLU A 46 111.11 31.33 -16.79
CA GLU A 46 110.26 30.32 -17.43
C GLU A 46 109.43 29.54 -16.40
N GLU A 47 109.99 29.18 -15.24
CA GLU A 47 109.23 28.61 -14.13
C GLU A 47 108.13 29.56 -13.64
N MET A 48 108.43 30.87 -13.54
CA MET A 48 107.43 31.87 -13.17
C MET A 48 106.30 31.95 -14.20
N LYS A 49 106.61 31.89 -15.50
CA LYS A 49 105.59 31.86 -16.56
C LYS A 49 104.78 30.57 -16.52
N ALA A 50 105.42 29.43 -16.37
CA ALA A 50 104.76 28.13 -16.25
C ALA A 50 103.79 28.11 -15.07
N GLY A 51 104.24 28.55 -13.89
CA GLY A 51 103.38 28.70 -12.71
C GLY A 51 102.23 29.69 -12.92
N GLN A 52 102.45 30.76 -13.70
CA GLN A 52 101.38 31.71 -14.05
C GLN A 52 100.34 31.09 -15.01
N VAL A 53 100.78 30.22 -15.93
CA VAL A 53 99.90 29.47 -16.84
C VAL A 53 99.10 28.42 -16.06
N GLU A 54 99.74 27.65 -15.17
CA GLU A 54 99.04 26.69 -14.30
C GLU A 54 97.99 27.37 -13.41
N MET A 55 98.32 28.53 -12.82
CA MET A 55 97.37 29.28 -12.01
C MET A 55 96.14 29.74 -12.82
N LYS A 56 96.35 30.17 -14.07
CA LYS A 56 95.26 30.52 -14.98
C LYS A 56 94.44 29.30 -15.37
N ALA A 57 95.08 28.17 -15.67
CA ALA A 57 94.39 26.92 -15.99
C ALA A 57 93.53 26.46 -14.79
N GLY A 58 94.08 26.48 -13.58
CA GLY A 58 93.33 26.15 -12.36
C GLY A 58 92.16 27.10 -12.08
N GLN A 59 92.31 28.40 -12.37
CA GLN A 59 91.18 29.35 -12.30
C GLN A 59 90.07 29.02 -13.32
N VAL A 60 90.44 28.64 -14.55
CA VAL A 60 89.47 28.27 -15.59
C VAL A 60 88.75 26.98 -15.21
N GLU A 61 89.47 25.94 -14.75
CA GLU A 61 88.85 24.71 -14.27
C GLU A 61 87.90 24.95 -13.10
N MET A 62 88.27 25.83 -12.15
CA MET A 62 87.41 26.19 -11.04
C MET A 62 86.11 26.87 -11.52
N LYS A 63 86.19 27.76 -12.53
CA LYS A 63 85.00 28.37 -13.14
C LYS A 63 84.13 27.35 -13.84
N VAL A 64 84.72 26.45 -14.63
CA VAL A 64 83.97 25.38 -15.31
C VAL A 64 83.25 24.50 -14.29
N ARG A 65 83.93 24.05 -13.23
CA ARG A 65 83.30 23.31 -12.13
C ARG A 65 82.16 24.07 -11.46
N GLN A 66 82.31 25.38 -11.29
CA GLN A 66 81.28 26.22 -10.68
C GLN A 66 80.04 26.37 -11.60
N GLU A 67 80.23 26.49 -12.90
CA GLU A 67 79.14 26.51 -13.89
C GLU A 67 78.44 25.15 -14.01
N GLU A 68 79.19 24.04 -14.04
CA GLU A 68 78.61 22.70 -14.04
C GLU A 68 77.78 22.45 -12.78
N MET A 69 78.25 22.90 -11.62
CA MET A 69 77.49 22.81 -10.37
C MET A 69 76.20 23.63 -10.41
N LYS A 70 76.26 24.86 -10.93
CA LYS A 70 75.07 25.70 -11.13
C LYS A 70 74.07 25.05 -12.07
N ALA A 71 74.51 24.62 -13.27
CA ALA A 71 73.65 23.98 -14.25
C ALA A 71 73.04 22.67 -13.72
N GLY A 72 73.81 21.90 -12.94
CA GLY A 72 73.30 20.69 -12.29
C GLY A 72 72.26 20.98 -11.20
N LEU A 73 72.41 22.07 -10.44
CA LEU A 73 71.42 22.53 -9.46
C LEU A 73 70.16 23.05 -10.14
N GLU A 74 70.31 23.82 -11.22
CA GLU A 74 69.20 24.41 -11.99
C GLU A 74 68.33 23.30 -12.61
N LYS A 75 68.94 22.32 -13.28
CA LYS A 75 68.22 21.12 -13.79
C LYS A 75 67.49 20.35 -12.70
N LYS A 76 68.08 20.21 -11.51
CA LYS A 76 67.40 19.53 -10.38
C LYS A 76 66.22 20.34 -9.85
N MET A 77 66.30 21.66 -9.90
CA MET A 77 65.22 22.55 -9.50
C MET A 77 64.08 22.49 -10.52
N GLU A 78 64.38 22.60 -11.81
CA GLU A 78 63.41 22.46 -12.91
C GLU A 78 62.70 21.10 -12.85
N ALA A 79 63.45 19.99 -12.80
CA ALA A 79 62.88 18.66 -12.66
C ALA A 79 62.14 18.45 -11.33
N GLY A 80 62.46 19.23 -10.30
CA GLY A 80 61.71 19.27 -9.04
C GLY A 80 60.37 19.98 -9.20
N GLN A 81 60.36 21.07 -9.94
CA GLN A 81 59.19 21.90 -10.20
C GLN A 81 58.22 21.21 -11.16
N GLU A 82 58.70 20.63 -12.25
CA GLU A 82 57.88 19.83 -13.18
C GLU A 82 57.18 18.67 -12.46
N ARG A 83 57.90 17.95 -11.59
CA ARG A 83 57.27 16.89 -10.78
C ARG A 83 56.19 17.42 -9.85
N MET A 84 56.35 18.63 -9.31
CA MET A 84 55.34 19.23 -8.43
C MET A 84 54.10 19.65 -9.22
N GLU A 85 54.27 20.21 -10.42
CA GLU A 85 53.17 20.54 -11.33
C GLU A 85 52.42 19.28 -11.76
N GLN A 86 53.14 18.22 -12.13
CA GLN A 86 52.55 16.95 -12.53
C GLN A 86 51.74 16.31 -11.38
N VAL A 87 52.28 16.32 -10.15
CA VAL A 87 51.55 15.86 -8.96
C VAL A 87 50.30 16.70 -8.69
N GLN A 88 50.35 18.02 -8.92
CA GLN A 88 49.17 18.88 -8.79
C GLN A 88 48.10 18.57 -9.84
N GLU A 89 48.47 18.34 -11.09
CA GLU A 89 47.54 17.95 -12.15
C GLU A 89 46.90 16.59 -11.86
N GLU A 90 47.69 15.58 -11.49
CA GLU A 90 47.15 14.28 -11.11
C GLU A 90 46.16 14.39 -9.95
N MET A 91 46.47 15.19 -8.93
CA MET A 91 45.57 15.43 -7.80
C MET A 91 44.25 16.08 -8.25
N LYS A 92 44.28 17.03 -9.20
CA LYS A 92 43.07 17.65 -9.75
C LYS A 92 42.23 16.65 -10.52
N VAL A 93 42.84 15.86 -11.40
CA VAL A 93 42.16 14.82 -12.19
C VAL A 93 41.49 13.81 -11.25
N LEU A 94 42.22 13.33 -10.24
CA LEU A 94 41.70 12.37 -9.27
C LEU A 94 40.51 12.95 -8.46
N GLN A 95 40.55 14.24 -8.15
CA GLN A 95 39.45 14.94 -7.52
C GLN A 95 38.23 15.08 -8.44
N GLU A 96 38.42 15.37 -9.72
CA GLU A 96 37.34 15.45 -10.71
C GLU A 96 36.70 14.07 -10.96
N GLU A 97 37.51 13.01 -11.10
CA GLU A 97 37.00 11.64 -11.23
C GLU A 97 36.18 11.21 -10.01
N MET A 98 36.63 11.57 -8.81
CA MET A 98 35.88 11.28 -7.58
C MET A 98 34.53 12.00 -7.57
N LYS A 99 34.49 13.28 -7.97
CA LYS A 99 33.24 14.06 -8.06
C LYS A 99 32.30 13.47 -9.10
N ALA A 100 32.78 13.21 -10.31
CA ALA A 100 31.99 12.62 -11.39
C ALA A 100 31.45 11.23 -11.01
N GLY A 101 32.27 10.41 -10.34
CA GLY A 101 31.84 9.10 -9.84
C GLY A 101 30.76 9.18 -8.76
N LEU A 102 30.81 10.20 -7.91
CA LEU A 102 29.78 10.48 -6.89
C LEU A 102 28.48 10.96 -7.52
N GLU A 103 28.57 11.90 -8.46
CA GLU A 103 27.42 12.46 -9.18
C GLU A 103 26.68 11.37 -9.97
N LYS A 104 27.41 10.56 -10.73
CA LYS A 104 26.83 9.42 -11.47
C LYS A 104 26.13 8.41 -10.55
N LYS A 105 26.67 8.16 -9.35
CA LYS A 105 26.03 7.28 -8.36
C LYS A 105 24.76 7.90 -7.78
N MET A 106 24.74 9.22 -7.59
CA MET A 106 23.57 9.95 -7.11
C MET A 106 22.45 9.94 -8.16
N GLU A 107 22.76 10.25 -9.41
CA GLU A 107 21.81 10.18 -10.53
C GLU A 107 21.23 8.78 -10.69
N ALA A 108 22.08 7.74 -10.77
CA ALA A 108 21.61 6.37 -10.86
C ALA A 108 20.78 5.94 -9.63
N GLY A 109 21.09 6.47 -8.45
CA GLY A 109 20.30 6.26 -7.24
C GLY A 109 18.92 6.91 -7.32
N GLN A 110 18.85 8.13 -7.88
CA GLN A 110 17.63 8.88 -8.07
C GLN A 110 16.72 8.23 -9.13
N GLU A 111 17.27 7.85 -10.29
CA GLU A 111 16.53 7.15 -11.35
C GLU A 111 15.91 5.85 -10.82
N ARG A 112 16.68 5.07 -10.05
CA ARG A 112 16.16 3.85 -9.41
C ARG A 112 15.02 4.13 -8.44
N MET A 113 15.05 5.25 -7.73
CA MET A 113 13.98 5.64 -6.82
C MET A 113 12.72 6.04 -7.59
N GLU A 114 12.86 6.81 -8.66
CA GLU A 114 11.75 7.19 -9.54
C GLU A 114 11.12 5.95 -10.20
N GLN A 115 11.94 5.02 -10.69
CA GLN A 115 11.44 3.76 -11.25
C GLN A 115 10.64 2.94 -10.24
N VAL A 116 11.17 2.77 -9.01
CA VAL A 116 10.45 2.05 -7.94
C VAL A 116 9.13 2.74 -7.60
N GLN A 117 9.09 4.08 -7.60
CA GLN A 117 7.85 4.82 -7.36
C GLN A 117 6.82 4.61 -8.47
N GLU A 118 7.22 4.62 -9.74
CA GLU A 118 6.32 4.39 -10.86
C GLU A 118 5.82 2.94 -10.91
N GLU A 119 6.69 1.96 -10.68
CA GLU A 119 6.28 0.54 -10.58
C GLU A 119 5.26 0.32 -9.46
N MET A 120 5.44 0.96 -8.30
CA MET A 120 4.48 0.91 -7.20
C MET A 120 3.12 1.51 -7.59
N LYS A 121 3.10 2.65 -8.29
CA LYS A 121 1.86 3.28 -8.77
C LYS A 121 1.14 2.41 -9.78
N ASP A 122 1.87 1.80 -10.70
CA ASP A 122 1.31 0.93 -11.73
C ASP A 122 0.75 -0.36 -11.13
N LEU A 123 1.44 -0.96 -10.15
CA LEU A 123 0.93 -2.12 -9.43
C LEU A 123 -0.38 -1.80 -8.68
N ILE A 124 -0.44 -0.65 -7.99
CA ILE A 124 -1.65 -0.18 -7.31
C ILE A 124 -2.79 0.04 -8.31
N ARG A 125 -2.48 0.66 -9.47
CA ARG A 125 -3.46 0.90 -10.53
C ARG A 125 -4.01 -0.39 -11.12
N ALA A 126 -3.13 -1.34 -11.43
CA ALA A 126 -3.48 -2.66 -11.93
C ALA A 126 -4.35 -3.42 -10.93
N GLY A 127 -3.94 -3.51 -9.66
CA GLY A 127 -4.71 -4.20 -8.62
C GLY A 127 -6.08 -3.55 -8.38
N LYS A 128 -6.19 -2.22 -8.45
CA LYS A 128 -7.48 -1.52 -8.37
C LYS A 128 -8.39 -1.86 -9.54
N GLU A 129 -7.84 -1.93 -10.76
CA GLU A 129 -8.60 -2.27 -11.97
C GLU A 129 -9.08 -3.72 -11.94
N GLU A 130 -8.23 -4.66 -11.55
CA GLU A 130 -8.61 -6.07 -11.38
C GLU A 130 -9.74 -6.24 -10.37
N MET A 131 -9.63 -5.59 -9.21
CA MET A 131 -10.69 -5.62 -8.20
C MET A 131 -11.99 -5.00 -8.71
N ARG A 132 -11.91 -3.91 -9.49
CA ARG A 132 -13.09 -3.29 -10.11
C ARG A 132 -13.77 -4.24 -11.09
N VAL A 133 -13.00 -4.90 -11.96
CA VAL A 133 -13.51 -5.87 -12.93
C VAL A 133 -14.14 -7.08 -12.23
N HIS A 134 -13.48 -7.62 -11.19
CA HIS A 134 -14.00 -8.75 -10.43
C HIS A 134 -15.31 -8.42 -9.72
N VAL A 135 -15.39 -7.26 -9.06
CA VAL A 135 -16.63 -6.80 -8.41
C VAL A 135 -17.74 -6.56 -9.43
N ALA A 136 -17.44 -5.91 -10.56
CA ALA A 136 -18.42 -5.69 -11.62
C ALA A 136 -18.98 -7.02 -12.17
N SER A 137 -18.10 -7.99 -12.42
CA SER A 137 -18.49 -9.33 -12.88
C SER A 137 -19.39 -10.05 -11.86
N GLN A 138 -19.05 -10.00 -10.57
CA GLN A 138 -19.88 -10.59 -9.52
C GLN A 138 -21.27 -9.93 -9.43
N VAL A 139 -21.32 -8.59 -9.51
CA VAL A 139 -22.59 -7.85 -9.46
C VAL A 139 -23.46 -8.19 -10.68
N GLU A 140 -22.87 -8.26 -11.87
CA GLU A 140 -23.61 -8.65 -13.07
C GLU A 140 -24.15 -10.09 -12.95
N GLY A 141 -23.33 -11.03 -12.46
CA GLY A 141 -23.79 -12.40 -12.23
C GLY A 141 -24.93 -12.50 -11.20
N ILE A 142 -24.91 -11.68 -10.15
CA ILE A 142 -26.03 -11.60 -9.18
C ILE A 142 -27.27 -11.02 -9.85
N LYS A 143 -27.12 -9.95 -10.63
CA LYS A 143 -28.22 -9.33 -11.38
C LYS A 143 -28.86 -10.33 -12.34
N ASP A 144 -28.08 -11.06 -13.12
CA ASP A 144 -28.58 -12.11 -14.01
C ASP A 144 -29.36 -13.17 -13.24
N HIS A 145 -28.84 -13.61 -12.09
CA HIS A 145 -29.54 -14.59 -11.25
C HIS A 145 -30.87 -14.07 -10.71
N VAL A 146 -30.92 -12.79 -10.31
CA VAL A 146 -32.14 -12.13 -9.83
C VAL A 146 -33.15 -11.98 -10.98
N ASP A 147 -32.73 -11.55 -12.16
CA ASP A 147 -33.59 -11.40 -13.33
C ASP A 147 -34.23 -12.75 -13.71
N VAL A 148 -33.46 -13.84 -13.70
CA VAL A 148 -33.99 -15.19 -13.94
C VAL A 148 -34.97 -15.62 -12.83
N CYS A 149 -34.69 -15.29 -11.56
CA CYS A 149 -35.62 -15.58 -10.46
C CYS A 149 -36.94 -14.81 -10.60
N ILE A 150 -36.87 -13.53 -10.95
CA ILE A 150 -38.03 -12.67 -11.20
C ILE A 150 -38.86 -13.26 -12.34
N GLY A 151 -38.23 -13.63 -13.47
CA GLY A 151 -38.94 -14.23 -14.60
C GLY A 151 -39.71 -15.51 -14.25
N ARG A 152 -39.12 -16.40 -13.43
CA ARG A 152 -39.85 -17.60 -12.95
C ARG A 152 -41.04 -17.24 -12.06
N MET A 153 -40.87 -16.27 -11.15
CA MET A 153 -41.97 -15.81 -10.30
C MET A 153 -43.09 -15.18 -11.12
N GLU A 154 -42.77 -14.40 -12.15
CA GLU A 154 -43.76 -13.82 -13.06
C GLU A 154 -44.54 -14.91 -13.80
N GLU A 155 -43.88 -15.97 -14.27
CA GLU A 155 -44.51 -17.13 -14.89
C GLU A 155 -45.48 -17.84 -13.92
N GLU A 156 -45.04 -18.12 -12.69
CA GLU A 156 -45.89 -18.76 -11.67
C GLU A 156 -47.11 -17.89 -11.33
N VAL A 157 -46.92 -16.58 -11.16
CA VAL A 157 -48.00 -15.63 -10.88
C VAL A 157 -49.00 -15.58 -12.04
N GLN A 158 -48.54 -15.56 -13.29
CA GLN A 158 -49.42 -15.62 -14.46
C GLN A 158 -50.18 -16.96 -14.53
N GLY A 159 -49.52 -18.08 -14.22
CA GLY A 159 -50.15 -19.39 -14.16
C GLY A 159 -51.24 -19.48 -13.09
N VAL A 160 -50.99 -18.95 -11.89
CA VAL A 160 -51.99 -18.87 -10.80
C VAL A 160 -53.15 -17.97 -11.22
N LYS A 161 -52.88 -16.81 -11.82
CA LYS A 161 -53.91 -15.91 -12.32
C LYS A 161 -54.82 -16.60 -13.34
N GLY A 162 -54.26 -17.38 -14.27
CA GLY A 162 -55.02 -18.16 -15.23
C GLY A 162 -55.96 -19.18 -14.57
N LYS A 163 -55.45 -19.95 -13.59
CA LYS A 163 -56.25 -20.91 -12.81
C LYS A 163 -57.38 -20.23 -12.03
N ILE A 164 -57.14 -19.04 -11.48
CA ILE A 164 -58.18 -18.28 -10.77
C ILE A 164 -59.31 -17.87 -11.71
N GLU A 165 -59.00 -17.37 -12.91
CA GLU A 165 -60.02 -17.01 -13.90
C GLU A 165 -60.81 -18.26 -14.36
N GLU A 166 -60.15 -19.40 -14.57
CA GLU A 166 -60.82 -20.67 -14.90
C GLU A 166 -61.81 -21.09 -13.79
N VAL A 167 -61.35 -21.13 -12.54
CA VAL A 167 -62.21 -21.46 -11.38
C VAL A 167 -63.36 -20.47 -11.26
N LYS A 168 -63.12 -19.17 -11.49
CA LYS A 168 -64.15 -18.14 -11.47
C LYS A 168 -65.24 -18.43 -12.52
N THR A 169 -64.84 -18.75 -13.76
CA THR A 169 -65.80 -19.11 -14.81
C THR A 169 -66.60 -20.37 -14.48
N GLU A 170 -65.97 -21.41 -13.95
CA GLU A 170 -66.66 -22.66 -13.57
C GLU A 170 -67.68 -22.43 -12.44
N VAL A 171 -67.35 -21.58 -11.47
CA VAL A 171 -68.28 -21.20 -10.38
C VAL A 171 -69.47 -20.42 -10.93
N GLU A 172 -69.24 -19.45 -11.81
CA GLU A 172 -70.31 -18.67 -12.46
C GLU A 172 -71.26 -19.58 -13.28
N GLU A 173 -70.71 -20.55 -14.02
CA GLU A 173 -71.50 -21.54 -14.77
C GLU A 173 -72.32 -22.45 -13.84
N LYS A 174 -71.70 -22.99 -12.78
CA LYS A 174 -72.40 -23.83 -11.79
C LYS A 174 -73.50 -23.06 -11.06
N MET A 175 -73.29 -21.78 -10.76
CA MET A 175 -74.30 -20.94 -10.14
C MET A 175 -75.48 -20.71 -11.09
N SER A 176 -75.21 -20.43 -12.37
CA SER A 176 -76.24 -20.31 -13.41
C SER A 176 -77.05 -21.60 -13.59
N ASP A 177 -76.41 -22.78 -13.54
CA ASP A 177 -77.12 -24.07 -13.59
C ASP A 177 -78.01 -24.28 -12.36
N LEU A 178 -77.52 -23.93 -11.17
CA LEU A 178 -78.29 -24.02 -9.93
C LEU A 178 -79.51 -23.08 -9.94
N GLU A 179 -79.37 -21.85 -10.42
CA GLU A 179 -80.48 -20.90 -10.59
C GLU A 179 -81.56 -21.45 -11.53
N ARG A 180 -81.16 -22.06 -12.64
CA ARG A 180 -82.08 -22.73 -13.57
C ARG A 180 -82.80 -23.90 -12.89
N ARG A 181 -82.06 -24.78 -12.19
CA ARG A 181 -82.64 -25.94 -11.48
C ARG A 181 -83.60 -25.52 -10.37
N LEU A 182 -83.29 -24.44 -9.65
CA LEU A 182 -84.18 -23.86 -8.65
C LEU A 182 -85.47 -23.33 -9.28
N SER A 183 -85.37 -22.64 -10.41
CA SER A 183 -86.53 -22.14 -11.17
C SER A 183 -87.43 -23.27 -11.67
N ASP A 184 -86.86 -24.36 -12.17
CA ASP A 184 -87.60 -25.56 -12.59
C ASP A 184 -88.33 -26.23 -11.41
N LEU A 185 -87.68 -26.29 -10.23
CA LEU A 185 -88.27 -26.82 -9.00
C LEU A 185 -89.41 -25.95 -8.48
N GLU A 186 -89.28 -24.63 -8.56
CA GLU A 186 -90.32 -23.67 -8.14
C GLU A 186 -91.56 -23.72 -9.05
N THR A 187 -91.37 -23.99 -10.35
CA THR A 187 -92.46 -24.09 -11.33
C THR A 187 -93.04 -25.49 -11.50
N ARG A 188 -92.39 -26.53 -10.96
CA ARG A 188 -92.89 -27.92 -10.98
C ARG A 188 -94.17 -28.03 -10.15
N PRO A 189 -95.31 -28.45 -10.73
CA PRO A 189 -96.52 -28.73 -9.97
C PRO A 189 -96.25 -29.82 -8.93
N ASN A 190 -96.47 -29.51 -7.66
CA ASN A 190 -96.32 -30.42 -6.53
C ASN A 190 -97.24 -31.65 -6.71
N ASN A 191 -96.73 -32.73 -7.30
CA ASN A 191 -97.37 -34.05 -7.32
C ASN A 191 -96.63 -35.00 -6.36
N PHE A 192 -96.29 -34.51 -5.16
CA PHE A 192 -96.10 -35.43 -4.06
C PHE A 192 -97.48 -36.04 -3.75
N PRO A 193 -97.64 -37.38 -3.74
CA PRO A 193 -98.76 -37.93 -3.00
C PRO A 193 -98.63 -37.36 -1.59
N ALA A 194 -99.69 -36.72 -1.08
CA ALA A 194 -99.74 -36.24 0.28
C ALA A 194 -99.55 -37.46 1.21
N ASN A 195 -98.30 -37.83 1.49
CA ASN A 195 -97.96 -38.82 2.49
C ASN A 195 -98.07 -38.10 3.84
N PRO A 196 -99.08 -38.40 4.68
CA PRO A 196 -99.25 -37.75 5.97
C PRO A 196 -98.15 -38.15 6.98
N GLU A 197 -97.33 -39.16 6.69
CA GLU A 197 -96.37 -39.73 7.66
C GLU A 197 -95.16 -38.83 7.96
N PHE A 198 -94.82 -37.86 7.10
CA PHE A 198 -93.62 -37.03 7.32
C PHE A 198 -93.87 -35.71 8.06
N MET A 199 -95.13 -35.36 8.37
CA MET A 199 -95.44 -34.07 8.99
C MET A 199 -95.52 -34.07 10.52
N TYR A 200 -95.68 -35.22 11.21
CA TYR A 200 -95.83 -35.20 12.67
C TYR A 200 -95.31 -36.46 13.36
N SER A 201 -94.03 -36.47 13.73
CA SER A 201 -93.54 -37.25 14.87
C SER A 201 -92.41 -36.55 15.62
N ARG A 202 -92.44 -35.21 15.69
CA ARG A 202 -91.81 -34.53 16.83
C ARG A 202 -92.82 -34.53 17.98
N LEU A 203 -92.66 -35.46 18.91
CA LEU A 203 -93.18 -35.32 20.27
C LEU A 203 -92.54 -34.06 20.88
N THR A 204 -93.14 -32.89 20.66
CA THR A 204 -92.72 -31.67 21.36
C THR A 204 -93.18 -31.78 22.81
N VAL A 205 -92.23 -31.96 23.70
CA VAL A 205 -92.49 -31.90 25.15
C VAL A 205 -92.87 -30.46 25.48
N LYS A 206 -94.02 -30.27 26.15
CA LYS A 206 -94.53 -28.93 26.49
C LYS A 206 -93.73 -28.34 27.66
N PRO A 207 -93.29 -27.06 27.57
CA PRO A 207 -92.63 -26.38 28.68
C PRO A 207 -93.47 -26.42 29.96
N LEU A 208 -92.79 -26.64 31.09
CA LEU A 208 -93.39 -26.44 32.42
C LEU A 208 -93.54 -24.94 32.68
N THR A 209 -94.51 -24.59 33.52
CA THR A 209 -94.68 -23.21 33.99
C THR A 209 -93.79 -22.93 35.20
N PHE A 210 -93.22 -21.73 35.29
CA PHE A 210 -92.42 -21.28 36.44
C PHE A 210 -93.15 -20.14 37.15
N ASP A 211 -93.54 -20.38 38.40
CA ASP A 211 -94.28 -19.44 39.26
C ASP A 211 -93.47 -18.97 40.48
N GLY A 212 -92.20 -19.38 40.58
CA GLY A 212 -91.29 -19.04 41.69
C GLY A 212 -91.39 -19.95 42.92
N LEU A 213 -92.20 -21.02 42.89
CA LEU A 213 -92.31 -21.97 44.02
C LEU A 213 -91.16 -23.00 44.07
N THR A 214 -90.62 -23.37 42.91
CA THR A 214 -89.39 -24.16 42.80
C THR A 214 -88.20 -23.23 42.60
N SER A 215 -86.99 -23.66 42.98
CA SER A 215 -85.81 -22.81 42.74
C SER A 215 -85.53 -22.69 41.24
N TRP A 216 -85.09 -21.51 40.82
CA TRP A 216 -84.79 -21.19 39.43
C TRP A 216 -83.79 -22.16 38.80
N THR A 217 -82.74 -22.57 39.53
CA THR A 217 -81.75 -23.55 39.05
C THR A 217 -82.39 -24.90 38.65
N VAL A 218 -83.40 -25.36 39.40
CA VAL A 218 -84.10 -26.61 39.12
C VAL A 218 -84.98 -26.47 37.88
N PHE A 219 -85.71 -25.35 37.76
CA PHE A 219 -86.51 -25.06 36.57
C PHE A 219 -85.65 -24.93 35.31
N LYS A 220 -84.55 -24.16 35.38
CA LYS A 220 -83.61 -23.96 34.27
C LYS A 220 -83.04 -25.28 33.77
N THR A 221 -82.62 -26.16 34.68
CA THR A 221 -82.12 -27.50 34.31
C THR A 221 -83.17 -28.32 33.56
N GLN A 222 -84.43 -28.30 34.00
CA GLN A 222 -85.51 -29.01 33.31
C GLN A 222 -85.85 -28.38 31.95
N PHE A 223 -85.83 -27.05 31.88
CA PHE A 223 -86.05 -26.30 30.65
C PHE A 223 -84.96 -26.58 29.60
N ASP A 224 -83.69 -26.67 30.02
CA ASP A 224 -82.56 -26.98 29.14
C ASP A 224 -82.63 -28.42 28.59
N VAL A 225 -82.97 -29.40 29.43
CA VAL A 225 -83.18 -30.77 28.99
C VAL A 225 -84.32 -30.83 27.96
N MET A 226 -85.40 -30.09 28.20
CA MET A 226 -86.55 -30.08 27.31
C MET A 226 -86.26 -29.37 25.99
N SER A 227 -85.63 -28.21 26.04
CA SER A 227 -85.30 -27.44 24.85
C SER A 227 -84.29 -28.17 23.96
N SER A 228 -83.35 -28.88 24.56
CA SER A 228 -82.41 -29.77 23.86
C SER A 228 -83.15 -30.95 23.20
N THR A 229 -84.07 -31.58 23.93
CA THR A 229 -84.92 -32.66 23.40
C THR A 229 -85.77 -32.20 22.21
N ASN A 230 -86.27 -30.96 22.26
CA ASN A 230 -87.08 -30.37 21.20
C ASN A 230 -86.24 -29.74 20.06
N GLY A 231 -84.92 -29.65 20.23
CA GLY A 231 -83.99 -29.04 19.26
C GLY A 231 -84.21 -27.54 19.04
N TRP A 232 -84.55 -26.81 20.09
CA TRP A 232 -84.79 -25.36 20.00
C TRP A 232 -83.48 -24.59 19.84
N MET A 233 -83.45 -23.67 18.88
CA MET A 233 -82.43 -22.62 18.80
C MET A 233 -82.70 -21.54 19.84
N ASP A 234 -81.69 -20.74 20.19
CA ASP A 234 -81.75 -19.79 21.32
C ASP A 234 -82.90 -18.79 21.22
N SER A 235 -83.28 -18.37 20.00
CA SER A 235 -84.44 -17.49 19.78
C SER A 235 -85.77 -18.14 20.18
N VAL A 236 -85.92 -19.45 19.92
CA VAL A 236 -87.09 -20.22 20.31
C VAL A 236 -87.05 -20.49 21.82
N LYS A 237 -85.86 -20.78 22.39
CA LYS A 237 -85.69 -20.94 23.83
C LYS A 237 -86.09 -19.68 24.60
N ALA A 238 -85.63 -18.50 24.18
CA ALA A 238 -85.99 -17.23 24.81
C ALA A 238 -87.51 -17.01 24.81
N SER A 239 -88.15 -17.21 23.65
CA SER A 239 -89.61 -17.05 23.50
C SER A 239 -90.39 -18.02 24.39
N GLN A 240 -89.96 -19.28 24.45
CA GLN A 240 -90.61 -20.30 25.28
C GLN A 240 -90.37 -20.07 26.77
N LEU A 241 -89.19 -19.57 27.15
CA LEU A 241 -88.86 -19.24 28.53
C LEU A 241 -89.77 -18.12 29.04
N VAL A 242 -89.89 -17.02 28.28
CA VAL A 242 -90.82 -15.91 28.57
C VAL A 242 -92.26 -16.42 28.66
N ALA A 243 -92.69 -17.27 27.73
CA ALA A 243 -94.05 -17.83 27.73
C ALA A 243 -94.33 -18.77 28.90
N SER A 244 -93.30 -19.29 29.57
CA SER A 244 -93.41 -20.23 30.70
C SER A 244 -93.55 -19.53 32.05
N LEU A 245 -93.15 -18.26 32.16
CA LEU A 245 -93.19 -17.49 33.43
C LEU A 245 -94.63 -17.14 33.83
N ARG A 246 -94.96 -17.30 35.11
CA ARG A 246 -96.26 -16.97 35.72
C ARG A 246 -96.05 -16.33 37.10
N GLY A 247 -97.08 -15.68 37.64
CA GLY A 247 -97.03 -15.12 39.00
C GLY A 247 -95.89 -14.11 39.20
N SER A 248 -95.27 -14.11 40.38
CA SER A 248 -94.16 -13.20 40.73
C SER A 248 -92.94 -13.38 39.81
N ALA A 249 -92.70 -14.59 39.27
CA ALA A 249 -91.61 -14.82 38.33
C ALA A 249 -91.81 -14.10 36.98
N ALA A 250 -93.06 -13.84 36.57
CA ALA A 250 -93.34 -13.06 35.37
C ALA A 250 -93.12 -11.55 35.58
N GLU A 251 -93.11 -11.05 36.82
CA GLU A 251 -92.89 -9.63 37.11
C GLU A 251 -91.45 -9.19 36.80
N VAL A 252 -90.49 -10.12 36.80
CA VAL A 252 -89.10 -9.90 36.38
C VAL A 252 -89.02 -9.34 34.95
N LEU A 253 -89.97 -9.70 34.10
CA LEU A 253 -90.04 -9.21 32.72
C LEU A 253 -90.35 -7.71 32.61
N GLN A 254 -90.92 -7.07 33.64
CA GLN A 254 -91.22 -5.63 33.61
C GLN A 254 -89.95 -4.76 33.59
N GLY A 255 -88.81 -5.30 34.06
CA GLY A 255 -87.51 -4.62 34.03
C GLY A 255 -86.76 -4.75 32.71
N ILE A 256 -87.23 -5.60 31.77
CA ILE A 256 -86.51 -5.95 30.55
C ILE A 256 -87.13 -5.22 29.33
N PRO A 257 -86.35 -4.47 28.53
CA PRO A 257 -86.82 -3.89 27.28
C PRO A 257 -87.33 -4.95 26.29
N ALA A 258 -88.40 -4.65 25.55
CA ALA A 258 -89.07 -5.63 24.67
C ALA A 258 -88.17 -6.17 23.54
N ASP A 259 -87.22 -5.38 23.04
CA ASP A 259 -86.23 -5.77 22.04
C ASP A 259 -85.18 -6.77 22.58
N LYS A 260 -85.10 -6.92 23.91
CA LYS A 260 -84.20 -7.87 24.58
C LYS A 260 -84.90 -9.14 25.07
N LEU A 261 -86.22 -9.24 24.94
CA LEU A 261 -87.00 -10.44 25.29
C LEU A 261 -86.81 -11.60 24.29
N THR A 262 -85.98 -11.44 23.27
CA THR A 262 -85.53 -12.50 22.37
C THR A 262 -84.12 -13.01 22.68
N ASP A 263 -83.41 -12.35 23.61
CA ASP A 263 -82.07 -12.75 24.03
C ASP A 263 -82.14 -13.63 25.28
N LEU A 264 -81.85 -14.92 25.10
CA LEU A 264 -81.96 -15.93 26.16
C LEU A 264 -81.10 -15.60 27.37
N THR A 265 -79.85 -15.14 27.15
CA THR A 265 -78.90 -14.89 28.23
C THR A 265 -79.32 -13.69 29.10
N THR A 266 -79.89 -12.65 28.49
CA THR A 266 -80.42 -11.51 29.25
C THR A 266 -81.57 -11.95 30.17
N ILE A 267 -82.55 -12.70 29.64
CA ILE A 267 -83.70 -13.17 30.42
C ILE A 267 -83.27 -14.09 31.57
N GLU A 268 -82.36 -15.03 31.30
CA GLU A 268 -81.87 -15.95 32.34
C GLU A 268 -81.13 -15.24 33.46
N LYS A 269 -80.34 -14.22 33.13
CA LYS A 269 -79.58 -13.45 34.12
C LYS A 269 -80.51 -12.69 35.05
N ASP A 270 -81.53 -12.04 34.51
CA ASP A 270 -82.47 -11.27 35.31
C ASP A 270 -83.31 -12.19 36.23
N LEU A 271 -83.67 -13.39 35.76
CA LEU A 271 -84.32 -14.41 36.58
C LEU A 271 -83.41 -14.95 37.69
N GLU A 272 -82.13 -15.20 37.42
CA GLU A 272 -81.13 -15.62 38.42
C GLU A 272 -80.93 -14.56 39.53
N THR A 273 -81.11 -13.28 39.21
CA THR A 273 -80.99 -12.19 40.20
C THR A 273 -82.26 -11.96 41.01
N ALA A 274 -83.41 -12.46 40.57
CA ALA A 274 -84.72 -12.14 41.13
C ALA A 274 -85.35 -13.24 41.99
N THR A 275 -84.84 -14.48 41.92
CA THR A 275 -85.35 -15.67 42.64
C THR A 275 -84.23 -16.42 43.35
#